data_AF-A0A377D9H0-F1
#
_entry.id   AF-A0A377D9H0-F1
#
_cell.length_a   1.000
_cell.length_b   1.000
_cell.length_c   1.000
_cell.angle_alpha   90.00
_cell.angle_beta   90.00
_cell.angle_gamma   90.00
#
_symmetry.space_group_name_H-M   'P 1'
#
loop_
_entity.id
_entity.type
_entity.pdbx_description
1 polymer ?
#
loop_
_entity_poly.entity_id
_entity_poly.type
_entity_poly.pdbx_seq_one_letter_code
_entity_poly.pdbx_strand_id
1 'polypeptide(L)' 'MVASAIDVVSILQKGRQDVVDCEVKLTSERREEAPRLFTHINLHFIVTGRDLKDAAVARAVDLSAEKYCSVALMLKKR' A
#
# COMPACT_ATOMS: atom_id res chain seq x y z
N MET A 1 -8.52 4.75 -0.31
CA MET A 1 -7.25 4.05 -0.60
C MET A 1 -6.09 5.04 -0.87
N VAL A 2 -6.13 6.26 -0.34
CA VAL A 2 -5.11 7.29 -0.60
C VAL A 2 -4.06 7.35 0.53
N ALA A 3 -4.41 6.89 1.74
CA ALA A 3 -3.56 6.99 2.92
C ALA A 3 -2.26 6.16 2.81
N SER A 4 -2.28 4.95 2.23
CA SER A 4 -1.07 4.11 2.13
C SER A 4 0.02 4.72 1.25
N ALA A 5 -0.37 5.32 0.12
CA ALA A 5 0.56 5.94 -0.81
C ALA A 5 1.21 7.16 -0.16
N ILE A 6 0.41 7.98 0.52
CA ILE A 6 0.88 9.15 1.27
C ILE A 6 1.86 8.74 2.37
N ASP A 7 1.56 7.67 3.13
CA ASP A 7 2.47 7.17 4.16
C ASP A 7 3.82 6.72 3.56
N VAL A 8 3.82 5.97 2.45
CA VAL A 8 5.04 5.53 1.76
C VAL A 8 5.86 6.73 1.27
N VAL A 9 5.23 7.69 0.59
CA VAL A 9 5.90 8.91 0.11
C VAL A 9 6.47 9.71 1.29
N SER A 10 5.71 9.89 2.37
CA SER A 10 6.17 10.62 3.55
C SER A 10 7.36 9.94 4.24
N ILE A 11 7.35 8.62 4.35
CA ILE A 11 8.47 7.85 4.93
C ILE A 11 9.73 7.99 4.06
N LEU A 12 9.58 7.86 2.74
CA LEU A 12 10.71 7.97 1.82
C LEU A 12 11.29 9.40 1.79
N GLN A 13 10.44 10.43 1.78
CA GLN A 13 10.87 11.83 1.90
C GLN A 13 11.59 12.09 3.22
N LYS A 14 11.10 11.55 4.35
CA LYS A 14 11.81 11.62 5.65
C LYS A 14 13.17 10.91 5.61
N GLY A 15 13.25 9.82 4.87
CA GLY A 15 14.50 9.10 4.58
C GLY A 15 15.44 9.79 3.58
N ARG A 16 15.12 11.04 3.18
CA ARG A 16 15.85 11.82 2.16
C ARG A 16 15.98 11.10 0.81
N GLN A 17 15.03 10.23 0.48
CA GLN A 17 14.94 9.59 -0.82
C GLN A 17 14.22 10.54 -1.79
N ASP A 18 14.69 10.62 -3.04
CA ASP A 18 14.09 11.48 -4.08
C ASP A 18 12.93 10.74 -4.76
N VAL A 19 11.78 10.68 -4.09
CA VAL A 19 10.54 10.14 -4.67
C VAL A 19 9.87 11.19 -5.53
N VAL A 20 9.60 10.81 -6.79
CA VAL A 20 8.94 11.65 -7.79
C VAL A 20 7.45 11.33 -7.87
N ASP A 21 7.09 10.03 -7.80
CA ASP A 21 5.71 9.60 -7.90
C ASP A 21 5.47 8.29 -7.14
N CYS A 22 4.23 8.06 -6.71
CA CYS A 22 3.82 6.82 -6.07
C CYS A 22 2.38 6.48 -6.47
N GLU A 23 2.23 5.38 -7.21
CA GLU A 23 0.94 4.85 -7.64
C GLU A 23 0.63 3.56 -6.86
N VAL A 24 -0.64 3.38 -6.49
CA VAL A 24 -1.11 2.15 -5.83
C VAL A 24 -2.22 1.54 -6.65
N LYS A 25 -1.97 0.35 -7.20
CA LYS A 25 -2.95 -0.43 -7.94
C LYS A 25 -3.59 -1.45 -7.01
N LEU A 26 -4.88 -1.30 -6.77
CA LEU A 26 -5.66 -2.30 -6.04
C LEU A 26 -6.35 -3.22 -7.04
N THR A 27 -6.00 -4.50 -6.96
CA THR A 27 -6.67 -5.57 -7.70
C THR A 27 -7.42 -6.40 -6.69
N SER A 28 -8.72 -6.55 -6.85
CA SER A 28 -9.53 -7.36 -5.93
C SER A 28 -10.33 -8.39 -6.68
N GLU A 29 -10.24 -9.65 -6.26
CA GLU A 29 -11.09 -10.72 -6.74
C GLU A 29 -12.27 -10.88 -5.79
N ARG A 30 -13.48 -10.90 -6.37
CA ARG A 30 -14.74 -11.12 -5.65
C ARG A 30 -15.28 -12.48 -6.04
N ARG A 31 -15.87 -13.20 -5.09
CA ARG A 31 -16.71 -14.38 -5.40
C ARG A 31 -17.96 -13.91 -6.14
N GLU A 32 -18.34 -14.64 -7.19
CA GLU A 32 -19.60 -14.40 -7.92
C GLU A 32 -20.83 -14.77 -7.07
N GLU A 33 -20.70 -15.76 -6.18
CA GLU A 33 -21.77 -16.24 -5.30
C GLU A 33 -21.87 -15.47 -3.97
N ALA A 34 -23.09 -15.41 -3.43
CA ALA A 34 -23.35 -14.76 -2.15
C ALA A 34 -22.81 -15.60 -0.96
N PRO A 35 -22.22 -14.96 0.08
CA PRO A 35 -22.00 -13.53 0.23
C PRO A 35 -20.83 -13.04 -0.65
N ARG A 36 -21.02 -11.90 -1.32
CA ARG A 36 -20.03 -11.25 -2.22
C ARG A 36 -18.86 -10.66 -1.43
N LEU A 37 -18.13 -11.53 -0.75
CA LEU A 37 -16.92 -11.20 -0.02
C LEU A 37 -15.77 -11.11 -1.02
N PHE A 38 -14.89 -10.14 -0.78
CA PHE A 38 -13.61 -10.09 -1.48
C PHE A 38 -12.78 -11.27 -1.01
N THR A 39 -12.44 -12.18 -1.92
CA THR A 39 -11.61 -13.34 -1.61
C THR A 39 -10.15 -13.01 -1.61
N HIS A 40 -9.73 -12.12 -2.50
CA HIS A 40 -8.35 -11.66 -2.58
C HIS A 40 -8.32 -10.15 -2.84
N ILE A 41 -7.44 -9.45 -2.15
CA ILE A 41 -7.14 -8.04 -2.39
C ILE A 41 -5.63 -7.96 -2.52
N ASN A 42 -5.16 -7.69 -3.73
CA ASN A 42 -3.77 -7.43 -4.05
C ASN A 42 -3.57 -5.92 -4.15
N LEU A 43 -2.57 -5.42 -3.43
CA LEU A 43 -2.13 -4.03 -3.51
C LEU A 43 -0.74 -4.02 -4.14
N HIS A 44 -0.62 -3.40 -5.30
CA HIS A 44 0.65 -3.25 -6.01
C HIS A 44 1.11 -1.80 -5.91
N PHE A 45 2.21 -1.57 -5.19
CA PHE A 45 2.81 -0.25 -5.00
C PHE A 45 3.86 -0.02 -6.08
N ILE A 46 3.68 1.02 -6.88
CA ILE A 46 4.63 1.45 -7.91
C ILE A 46 5.23 2.76 -7.43
N VAL A 47 6.50 2.74 -7.05
CA VAL A 47 7.22 3.93 -6.57
C VAL A 47 8.24 4.35 -7.61
N THR A 48 8.16 5.61 -8.05
CA THR A 48 9.06 6.21 -9.03
C THR A 48 9.89 7.29 -8.35
N GLY A 49 11.19 7.30 -8.58
CA GLY A 49 12.10 8.27 -7.98
C GLY A 49 13.52 8.15 -8.51
N ARG A 50 14.43 8.93 -7.95
CA ARG A 50 15.87 8.92 -8.27
C ARG A 50 16.68 8.37 -7.12
N ASP A 51 17.60 7.47 -7.45
CA ASP A 51 18.50 6.81 -6.49
C ASP A 51 17.74 6.20 -5.29
N LEU A 52 16.57 5.62 -5.57
CA LEU A 52 15.76 4.97 -4.54
C LEU A 52 16.47 3.70 -4.08
N LYS A 53 16.71 3.60 -2.78
CA LYS A 53 17.26 2.39 -2.19
C LYS A 53 16.14 1.38 -1.98
N ASP A 54 16.29 0.19 -2.57
CA ASP A 54 15.31 -0.90 -2.43
C ASP A 54 14.97 -1.19 -0.96
N ALA A 55 15.97 -1.19 -0.08
CA ALA A 55 15.78 -1.38 1.35
C ALA A 55 14.92 -0.28 2.01
N ALA A 56 15.02 0.97 1.53
CA ALA A 56 14.20 2.07 2.02
C ALA A 56 12.75 1.96 1.52
N VAL A 57 12.58 1.57 0.25
CA VAL A 57 11.25 1.33 -0.36
C VAL A 57 10.53 0.17 0.33
N ALA A 58 11.21 -0.97 0.50
CA ALA A 58 10.66 -2.13 1.20
C ALA A 58 10.20 -1.76 2.62
N ARG A 59 11.04 -1.05 3.37
CA ARG A 59 10.70 -0.61 4.73
C ARG A 59 9.51 0.36 4.78
N ALA A 60 9.41 1.27 3.82
CA ALA A 60 8.29 2.20 3.73
C ALA A 60 6.97 1.48 3.43
N VAL A 61 7.01 0.47 2.55
CA VAL A 61 5.86 -0.39 2.24
C VAL A 61 5.46 -1.23 3.45
N ASP A 62 6.41 -1.85 4.15
CA ASP A 62 6.12 -2.63 5.36
C ASP A 62 5.46 -1.79 6.46
N LEU A 63 5.99 -0.60 6.74
CA LEU A 63 5.41 0.34 7.72
C LEU A 63 4.00 0.79 7.33
N SER A 64 3.78 1.02 6.03
CA SER A 64 2.47 1.40 5.50
C SER A 64 1.48 0.23 5.59
N ALA A 65 1.92 -0.99 5.27
CA ALA A 65 1.13 -2.22 5.37
C ALA A 65 0.75 -2.56 6.82
N GLU A 66 1.66 -2.36 7.78
CA GLU A 66 1.41 -2.57 9.20
C GLU A 66 0.34 -1.59 9.74
N LYS A 67 0.42 -0.30 9.36
CA LYS A 67 -0.64 0.68 9.60
C LYS A 67 -1.95 0.27 8.93
N TYR A 68 -1.88 -0.22 7.70
CA TYR A 68 -3.06 -0.66 6.97
C TYR A 68 -3.68 -1.92 7.57
N CYS A 69 -2.94 -2.79 8.24
CA CYS A 69 -3.48 -3.96 8.93
C CYS A 69 -4.55 -3.54 9.95
N SER A 70 -4.35 -2.40 10.65
CA SER A 70 -5.36 -1.85 11.56
C SER A 70 -6.65 -1.35 10.86
N VAL A 71 -6.54 -0.80 9.65
CA VAL A 71 -7.68 -0.29 8.85
C VAL A 71 -8.35 -1.40 8.04
N ALA A 72 -7.57 -2.34 7.51
CA ALA A 72 -8.03 -3.56 6.86
C ALA A 72 -8.75 -4.46 7.87
N LEU A 73 -8.32 -4.51 9.13
CA LEU A 73 -9.07 -5.13 10.23
C LEU A 73 -10.44 -4.47 10.44
N MET A 74 -10.57 -3.16 10.28
CA MET A 74 -11.89 -2.49 10.33
C MET A 74 -12.77 -2.86 9.13
N LEU A 75 -12.19 -3.03 7.94
CA LEU A 75 -12.91 -3.46 6.73
C LEU A 75 -13.24 -4.96 6.72
N LYS A 76 -12.47 -5.80 7.40
CA LYS A 76 -12.69 -7.25 7.54
C LYS A 76 -13.78 -7.60 8.56
N LYS A 77 -14.33 -6.60 9.24
CA LYS A 77 -15.36 -6.77 10.28
C LYS A 77 -16.74 -6.42 9.72
N ARG A 78 -17.31 -7.31 8.90
CA ARG A 78 -18.75 -7.57 8.78
C ARG A 78 -19.01 -8.79 7.92
#